data_AF-A0A2P5KQI3-F1
#
_entry.id   AF-A0A2P5KQI3-F1
#
_cell.length_a   1.000
_cell.length_b   1.000
_cell.length_c   1.000
_cell.angle_alpha   90.00
_cell.angle_beta   90.00
_cell.angle_gamma   90.00
#
_symmetry.space_group_name_H-M   'P 1'
#
loop_
_entity.id
_entity.type
_entity.pdbx_description
1 polymer ?
#
loop_
_entity_poly.entity_id
_entity_poly.type
_entity_poly.pdbx_seq_one_letter_code
_entity_poly.pdbx_strand_id
1 'polypeptide(L)'
;MPRLYEEAALLLFFVAGRGVTLNTLFDVREIVAVMAQTLEAVTASAFSDADAAAFILDAFEDRWLGWPEPAKRDRLIAMIGTFLGNTPTLRRPPAS
;
A
#
# COMPACT_ATOMS: atom_id res chain seq x y z
N MET A 1 11.27 -7.02 -12.03
CA MET A 1 10.52 -6.67 -10.81
C MET A 1 10.25 -5.17 -10.83
N PRO A 2 9.05 -4.71 -10.42
CA PRO A 2 8.73 -3.28 -10.29
C PRO A 2 9.74 -2.51 -9.44
N ARG A 3 9.86 -1.18 -9.62
CA ARG A 3 10.86 -0.36 -8.91
C ARG A 3 10.63 -0.37 -7.41
N LEU A 4 9.36 -0.31 -6.99
CA LEU A 4 8.95 -0.25 -5.58
C LEU A 4 8.55 -1.61 -5.01
N TYR A 5 9.10 -2.71 -5.56
CA TYR A 5 8.71 -4.07 -5.16
C TYR A 5 9.03 -4.36 -3.68
N GLU A 6 10.16 -3.87 -3.17
CA GLU A 6 10.56 -4.10 -1.78
C GLU A 6 9.69 -3.29 -0.81
N GLU A 7 9.41 -2.03 -1.12
CA GLU A 7 8.50 -1.18 -0.35
C GLU A 7 7.09 -1.75 -0.34
N ALA A 8 6.62 -2.28 -1.48
CA ALA A 8 5.36 -2.99 -1.56
C ALA A 8 5.35 -4.24 -0.67
N ALA A 9 6.40 -5.06 -0.70
CA ALA A 9 6.48 -6.25 0.15
C ALA A 9 6.49 -5.88 1.65
N LEU A 10 7.22 -4.83 2.03
CA LEU A 10 7.26 -4.33 3.40
C LEU A 10 5.89 -3.80 3.85
N LEU A 11 5.21 -3.04 2.99
CA LEU A 11 3.87 -2.55 3.27
C LEU A 11 2.87 -3.69 3.45
N LEU A 12 2.93 -4.71 2.58
CA LEU A 12 2.07 -5.89 2.66
C LEU A 12 2.31 -6.65 3.98
N PHE A 13 3.58 -6.85 4.33
CA PHE A 13 3.96 -7.47 5.61
C PHE A 13 3.42 -6.68 6.81
N PHE A 14 3.52 -5.36 6.76
CA PHE A 14 3.07 -4.48 7.84
C PHE A 14 1.54 -4.52 8.01
N VAL A 15 0.79 -4.51 6.90
CA VAL A 15 -0.66 -4.61 6.88
C VAL A 15 -1.13 -5.99 7.37
N ALA A 16 -0.55 -7.07 6.83
CA ALA A 16 -0.87 -8.44 7.23
C ALA A 16 -0.56 -8.69 8.73
N GLY A 17 0.55 -8.17 9.22
CA GLY A 17 0.96 -8.25 10.64
C GLY A 17 -0.01 -7.57 11.63
N ARG A 18 -0.98 -6.78 11.15
CA ARG A 18 -2.02 -6.15 11.98
C ARG A 18 -3.36 -6.90 11.96
N GLY A 19 -3.32 -8.20 11.64
CA GLY A 19 -4.51 -9.06 11.65
C GLY A 19 -5.40 -8.83 10.44
N VAL A 20 -4.83 -8.34 9.34
CA VAL A 20 -5.49 -8.32 8.04
C VAL A 20 -5.22 -9.66 7.37
N THR A 21 -6.28 -10.39 7.04
CA THR A 21 -6.18 -11.67 6.35
C THR A 21 -6.24 -11.40 4.85
N LEU A 22 -5.20 -11.82 4.14
CA LEU A 22 -5.22 -11.83 2.68
C LEU A 22 -6.11 -12.96 2.20
N ASN A 23 -6.91 -12.70 1.17
CA ASN A 23 -7.60 -13.76 0.46
C ASN A 23 -6.56 -14.70 -0.18
N THR A 24 -6.48 -15.94 0.32
CA THR A 24 -5.43 -16.92 -0.04
C THR A 24 -5.55 -17.47 -1.45
N LEU A 25 -6.57 -17.07 -2.20
CA LEU A 25 -6.76 -17.44 -3.61
C LEU A 25 -5.75 -16.76 -4.55
N PHE A 26 -5.00 -15.76 -4.09
CA PHE A 26 -4.10 -14.96 -4.92
C PHE A 26 -2.62 -15.26 -4.66
N ASP A 27 -1.80 -15.22 -5.72
CA ASP A 27 -0.35 -15.33 -5.62
C ASP A 27 0.23 -14.08 -4.95
N VAL A 28 0.93 -14.26 -3.82
CA VAL A 28 1.59 -13.18 -3.08
C VAL A 28 2.52 -12.34 -3.98
N ARG A 29 3.18 -12.94 -4.97
CA ARG A 29 4.03 -12.22 -5.91
C ARG A 29 3.24 -11.26 -6.79
N GLU A 30 2.04 -11.66 -7.21
CA GLU A 30 1.14 -10.82 -7.98
C GLU A 30 0.63 -9.65 -7.13
N ILE A 31 0.24 -9.92 -5.88
CA ILE A 31 -0.18 -8.89 -4.92
C ILE A 31 0.91 -7.83 -4.78
N VAL A 32 2.14 -8.24 -4.48
CA VAL A 32 3.27 -7.31 -4.31
C VAL A 32 3.57 -6.56 -5.62
N ALA A 33 3.47 -7.21 -6.77
CA ALA A 33 3.72 -6.57 -8.06
C ALA A 33 2.68 -5.47 -8.37
N VAL A 34 1.41 -5.72 -8.11
CA VAL A 34 0.36 -4.70 -8.30
C VAL A 34 0.52 -3.58 -7.27
N MET A 35 0.79 -3.91 -6.01
CA MET A 35 1.02 -2.89 -4.99
C MET A 35 2.17 -1.96 -5.34
N ALA A 36 3.26 -2.49 -5.91
CA ALA A 36 4.37 -1.67 -6.35
C ALA A 36 3.95 -0.70 -7.47
N GLN A 37 3.10 -1.14 -8.41
CA GLN A 37 2.54 -0.27 -9.44
C GLN A 37 1.63 0.81 -8.84
N THR A 38 0.79 0.45 -7.86
CA THR A 38 -0.02 1.42 -7.13
C THR A 38 0.86 2.46 -6.45
N LEU A 39 1.87 2.04 -5.69
CA LEU A 39 2.82 2.95 -5.03
C LEU A 39 3.53 3.86 -6.03
N GLU A 40 3.91 3.35 -7.21
CA GLU A 40 4.50 4.17 -8.27
C GLU A 40 3.52 5.24 -8.77
N ALA A 41 2.25 4.88 -8.99
CA ALA A 41 1.23 5.83 -9.41
C ALA A 41 0.96 6.91 -8.34
N VAL A 42 0.92 6.51 -7.06
CA VAL A 42 0.63 7.42 -5.96
C VAL A 42 1.80 8.39 -5.72
N THR A 43 3.05 7.89 -5.78
CA THR A 43 4.26 8.72 -5.65
C THR A 43 4.50 9.65 -6.83
N ALA A 44 3.99 9.31 -8.02
CA ALA A 44 3.98 10.20 -9.19
C ALA A 44 2.87 11.26 -9.14
N SER A 45 1.90 11.11 -8.23
CA SER A 45 0.74 11.99 -8.10
C SER A 45 0.94 13.03 -6.99
N ALA A 46 0.28 14.18 -7.10
CA ALA A 46 0.34 15.24 -6.09
C ALA A 46 -0.61 15.00 -4.89
N PHE A 47 -0.73 13.74 -4.44
CA PHE A 47 -1.59 13.39 -3.32
C PHE A 47 -1.00 13.81 -1.98
N SER A 48 -1.87 14.11 -1.01
CA SER A 48 -1.44 14.11 0.39
C SER A 48 -1.15 12.69 0.85
N ASP A 49 -0.33 12.50 1.90
CA ASP A 49 -0.04 11.17 2.44
C ASP A 49 -1.31 10.42 2.87
N ALA A 50 -2.34 11.16 3.31
CA ALA A 50 -3.63 10.60 3.70
C ALA A 50 -4.44 10.11 2.48
N ASP A 51 -4.52 10.92 1.42
CA ASP A 51 -5.22 10.54 0.17
C ASP A 51 -4.49 9.37 -0.51
N ALA A 52 -3.17 9.42 -0.51
CA ALA A 52 -2.30 8.36 -0.99
C ALA A 52 -2.56 7.03 -0.26
N ALA A 53 -2.65 7.09 1.07
CA ALA A 53 -2.92 5.93 1.89
C ALA A 53 -4.32 5.36 1.66
N ALA A 54 -5.34 6.20 1.52
CA ALA A 54 -6.70 5.78 1.19
C ALA A 54 -6.74 5.09 -0.19
N PHE A 55 -6.12 5.68 -1.21
CA PHE A 55 -6.07 5.10 -2.55
C PHE A 55 -5.38 3.73 -2.58
N ILE A 56 -4.27 3.58 -1.84
CA ILE A 56 -3.58 2.29 -1.73
C ILE A 56 -4.45 1.26 -1.03
N LEU A 57 -5.16 1.65 0.04
CA LEU A 57 -6.03 0.75 0.76
C LEU A 57 -7.23 0.32 -0.08
N ASP A 58 -7.84 1.23 -0.84
CA ASP A 58 -8.96 0.91 -1.73
C ASP A 58 -8.52 -0.10 -2.81
N ALA A 59 -7.34 0.09 -3.41
CA ALA A 59 -6.77 -0.86 -4.36
C ALA A 59 -6.50 -2.25 -3.76
N PHE A 60 -6.28 -2.30 -2.44
CA PHE A 60 -6.10 -3.52 -1.67
C PHE A 60 -7.42 -4.20 -1.32
N GLU A 61 -8.41 -3.43 -0.88
CA GLU A 61 -9.76 -3.89 -0.50
C GLU A 61 -10.50 -4.47 -1.69
N ASP A 62 -10.39 -3.83 -2.85
CA ASP A 62 -11.04 -4.31 -4.08
C ASP A 62 -10.50 -5.65 -4.56
N ARG A 63 -9.24 -5.98 -4.22
CA ARG A 63 -8.54 -7.13 -4.80
C ARG A 63 -8.24 -8.25 -3.83
N TRP A 64 -7.87 -7.96 -2.58
CA TRP A 64 -7.23 -8.97 -1.71
C TRP A 64 -7.58 -8.88 -0.22
N LEU A 65 -8.06 -7.74 0.27
CA LEU A 65 -8.54 -7.65 1.65
C LEU A 65 -10.04 -7.95 1.67
N GLY A 66 -10.45 -8.84 2.57
CA GLY A 66 -11.85 -8.82 2.99
C GLY A 66 -12.19 -7.43 3.54
N TRP A 67 -13.41 -6.95 3.30
CA TRP A 67 -13.83 -5.59 3.67
C TRP A 67 -13.66 -5.38 5.18
N PRO A 68 -12.69 -4.57 5.63
CA PRO A 68 -12.45 -4.37 7.05
C PRO A 68 -13.54 -3.49 7.65
N GLU A 69 -13.82 -3.68 8.94
CA GLU A 69 -14.70 -2.76 9.69
C GLU A 69 -14.18 -1.31 9.59
N PRO A 70 -15.06 -0.29 9.60
CA PRO A 70 -14.67 1.11 9.41
C PRO A 70 -13.53 1.58 10.33
N ALA A 71 -13.59 1.23 11.62
CA ALA A 71 -12.55 1.58 12.59
C ALA A 71 -11.19 0.93 12.27
N LYS A 72 -11.20 -0.27 11.70
CA LYS A 72 -9.98 -0.96 11.25
C LYS A 72 -9.44 -0.32 9.98
N ARG A 73 -10.32 0.08 9.06
CA ARG A 73 -9.98 0.81 7.83
C ARG A 73 -9.25 2.12 8.15
N ASP A 74 -9.79 2.95 9.03
CA ASP A 74 -9.16 4.23 9.42
C ASP A 74 -7.76 4.02 10.03
N ARG A 75 -7.61 2.98 10.86
CA ARG A 75 -6.32 2.60 11.41
C ARG A 75 -5.32 2.15 10.34
N LEU A 76 -5.79 1.43 9.32
CA LEU A 76 -4.95 1.02 8.19
C LEU A 76 -4.51 2.23 7.37
N ILE A 77 -5.40 3.19 7.09
CA ILE A 77 -5.05 4.44 6.39
C ILE A 77 -3.98 5.21 7.14
N ALA A 78 -4.17 5.47 8.44
CA ALA A 78 -3.18 6.18 9.26
C ALA A 78 -1.81 5.49 9.25
N MET A 79 -1.80 4.15 9.26
CA MET A 79 -0.60 3.34 9.24
C MET A 79 0.11 3.37 7.88
N ILE A 80 -0.64 3.21 6.79
CA ILE A 80 -0.11 3.33 5.43
C ILE A 80 0.45 4.74 5.22
N GLY A 81 -0.27 5.78 5.63
CA GLY A 81 0.22 7.17 5.55
C GLY A 81 1.50 7.37 6.34
N THR A 82 1.61 6.79 7.54
CA THR A 82 2.85 6.80 8.34
C THR A 82 3.99 6.06 7.64
N PHE A 83 3.70 4.93 6.97
CA PHE A 83 4.68 4.20 6.18
C PHE A 83 5.19 5.03 5.00
N LEU A 84 4.29 5.64 4.23
CA LEU A 84 4.63 6.53 3.11
C LEU A 84 5.51 7.70 3.59
N GLY A 85 5.06 8.36 4.66
CA GLY A 85 5.80 9.42 5.30
C GLY A 85 7.19 8.97 5.76
N ASN A 86 7.37 7.76 6.29
CA ASN A 86 8.68 7.34 6.82
C ASN A 86 9.59 6.63 5.83
N THR A 87 9.19 6.49 4.56
CA THR A 87 9.97 5.73 3.56
C THR A 87 10.66 6.68 2.56
N PRO A 88 11.98 6.90 2.67
CA PRO A 88 12.68 7.91 1.86
C PRO A 88 12.64 7.67 0.35
N THR A 89 12.57 6.40 -0.08
CA THR A 89 12.49 6.00 -1.51
C THR A 89 11.17 6.40 -2.17
N LEU A 90 10.12 6.63 -1.37
CA LEU A 90 8.81 7.10 -1.82
C LEU A 90 8.71 8.63 -1.88
N ARG A 91 9.65 9.35 -1.25
CA ARG A 91 9.67 10.82 -1.17
C ARG A 91 10.43 11.52 -2.30
N ARG A 92 11.14 10.79 -3.17
CA ARG A 92 11.91 11.44 -4.24
C ARG A 92 11.01 11.74 -5.45
N PRO A 93 10.98 13.00 -5.94
CA PRO A 93 10.48 13.24 -7.28
C PRO A 93 11.36 12.48 -8.28
N PRO A 94 10.82 12.06 -9.45
CA PRO A 94 11.60 11.40 -10.48
C PRO A 94 12.84 12.25 -10.77
N ALA A 95 14.02 11.61 -10.76
CA ALA A 95 15.26 12.26 -11.13
C ALA A 95 15.08 12.90 -12.51
N SER A 96 15.19 14.23 -12.54
CA SER A 96 15.10 15.06 -13.74
C SER A 96 16.33 14.85 -14.63
#